data_AF-A0A1B9UL82-F1
#
_entry.id   AF-A0A1B9UL82-F1
#
_cell.length_a   1.000
_cell.length_b   1.000
_cell.length_c   1.000
_cell.angle_alpha   90.00
_cell.angle_beta   90.00
_cell.angle_gamma   90.00
#
_symmetry.space_group_name_H-M   'P 1'
#
loop_
_entity.id
_entity.type
_entity.pdbx_description
1 polymer ?
#
loop_
_entity_poly.entity_id
_entity_poly.type
_entity_poly.pdbx_seq_one_letter_code
_entity_poly.pdbx_strand_id
1 'polypeptide(L)' 'MFTPLRKIARAVRGKTTQEREFEYLSGSVSNVDLEFRQREIDRGLFRR' A
#
# COMPACT_ATOMS: atom_id res chain seq x y z
N MET A 1 16.27 30.23 2.49
CA MET A 1 14.95 29.98 1.87
C MET A 1 15.06 28.82 0.88
N PHE A 2 14.75 27.59 1.30
CA PHE A 2 14.71 26.40 0.42
C PHE A 2 13.34 25.73 0.56
N THR A 3 12.28 26.47 0.18
CA THR A 3 10.90 25.99 0.16
C THR A 3 10.52 25.08 -1.02
N PRO A 4 11.11 25.15 -2.24
CA PRO A 4 10.62 24.37 -3.38
C PRO A 4 10.98 22.87 -3.30
N LEU A 5 12.12 22.50 -2.70
CA LEU A 5 12.56 21.10 -2.57
C LEU A 5 11.59 20.25 -1.73
N ARG A 6 10.93 20.85 -0.74
CA ARG A 6 10.00 20.16 0.16
C ARG A 6 8.70 19.74 -0.53
N LYS A 7 8.27 20.46 -1.57
CA LYS A 7 7.09 20.09 -2.38
C LYS A 7 7.38 18.89 -3.27
N ILE A 8 8.57 18.83 -3.86
CA ILE A 8 8.98 17.72 -4.73
C ILE A 8 9.15 16.43 -3.90
N ALA A 9 9.78 16.51 -2.72
CA ALA A 9 9.92 15.36 -1.83
C ALA A 9 8.58 14.75 -1.36
N ARG A 10 7.51 15.56 -1.28
CA ARG A 10 6.18 15.09 -0.89
C ARG A 10 5.43 14.43 -2.05
N ALA A 11 5.73 14.82 -3.29
CA ALA A 11 5.20 14.18 -4.49
C ALA A 11 5.92 12.86 -4.82
N VAL A 12 7.16 12.67 -4.36
CA VAL A 12 7.94 11.41 -4.44
C VAL A 12 7.77 10.58 -3.16
N ARG A 13 6.68 10.76 -2.42
CA ARG A 13 6.35 9.82 -1.33
C ARG A 13 5.89 8.53 -2.00
N GLY A 14 6.76 7.53 -2.06
CA GLY A 14 6.42 6.21 -2.61
C GLY A 14 5.18 5.63 -1.93
N LYS A 15 4.52 4.68 -2.62
CA LYS A 15 3.30 4.03 -2.12
C LYS A 15 3.50 3.56 -0.68
N THR A 16 2.68 4.08 0.22
CA THR A 16 2.64 3.67 1.63
C THR A 16 2.29 2.19 1.75
N THR A 17 2.57 1.57 2.90
CA THR A 17 2.16 0.18 3.16
C THR A 17 0.66 0.00 2.99
N GLN A 18 -0.13 0.94 3.50
CA GLN A 18 -1.60 0.93 3.39
C GLN A 18 -2.08 1.00 1.94
N GLU A 19 -1.47 1.83 1.10
CA GLU A 19 -1.82 1.90 -0.34
C GLU A 19 -1.50 0.59 -1.06
N ARG A 20 -0.39 -0.07 -0.68
CA ARG A 20 0.00 -1.38 -1.23
C ARG A 20 -0.97 -2.49 -0.80
N GLU A 21 -1.39 -2.49 0.46
CA GLU A 21 -2.41 -3.39 1.00
C GLU A 21 -3.75 -3.20 0.27
N PHE A 22 -4.18 -1.95 0.09
CA PHE A 22 -5.43 -1.65 -0.60
C PHE A 22 -5.42 -2.08 -2.07
N GLU A 23 -4.33 -1.82 -2.79
CA GLU A 23 -4.15 -2.27 -4.17
C GLU A 23 -4.18 -3.81 -4.27
N TYR A 24 -3.53 -4.48 -3.32
CA TYR A 24 -3.51 -5.93 -3.26
C TYR A 24 -4.89 -6.54 -3.02
N LEU A 25 -5.68 -5.97 -2.10
CA LEU A 25 -7.06 -6.39 -1.88
C LEU A 25 -7.97 -6.05 -3.06
N SER A 26 -7.76 -4.90 -3.70
CA SER A 26 -8.54 -4.45 -4.86
C SER A 26 -8.39 -5.36 -6.08
N GLY A 27 -7.28 -6.11 -6.17
CA GLY A 27 -7.10 -7.12 -7.22
C GLY A 27 -7.83 -8.44 -6.97
N SER A 28 -8.68 -8.54 -5.94
CA SER A 28 -9.37 -9.79 -5.62
C SER A 28 -10.48 -10.09 -6.64
N VAL A 29 -10.54 -11.33 -7.10
CA VAL A 29 -11.51 -11.75 -8.15
C VAL A 29 -12.80 -12.31 -7.53
N SER A 30 -12.76 -12.70 -6.27
CA SER A 30 -13.89 -13.29 -5.54
C SER A 30 -13.78 -13.04 -4.03
N ASN A 31 -14.86 -13.29 -3.29
CA ASN A 31 -14.86 -13.15 -1.82
C ASN A 31 -13.86 -14.11 -1.14
N VAL A 32 -13.69 -15.32 -1.69
CA VAL A 32 -12.73 -16.29 -1.15
C VAL A 32 -11.28 -15.82 -1.36
N ASP A 33 -10.99 -15.25 -2.54
CA ASP A 33 -9.69 -14.65 -2.84
C ASP A 33 -9.42 -13.44 -1.94
N LEU A 34 -10.44 -12.58 -1.72
CA LEU A 34 -10.34 -11.45 -0.81
C LEU A 34 -9.98 -11.88 0.63
N GLU A 35 -10.67 -12.89 1.16
CA GLU A 35 -10.36 -13.43 2.49
C GLU A 35 -8.95 -14.02 2.58
N PHE A 36 -8.52 -14.73 1.53
CA PHE A 36 -7.18 -15.30 1.47
C PHE A 36 -6.12 -14.19 1.53
N ARG A 37 -6.27 -13.16 0.69
CA ARG A 37 -5.38 -11.99 0.65
C ARG A 37 -5.39 -11.20 1.96
N GLN A 38 -6.54 -11.08 2.60
CA GLN A 38 -6.66 -10.45 3.91
C GLN A 38 -5.82 -11.20 4.95
N ARG A 39 -5.88 -12.54 4.96
CA ARG A 39 -5.04 -13.36 5.85
C ARG A 39 -3.55 -13.24 5.54
N GLU A 40 -3.17 -13.08 4.28
CA GLU A 40 -1.77 -12.85 3.91
C GLU A 40 -1.26 -11.51 4.44
N ILE A 41 -2.07 -10.45 4.36
CA ILE A 41 -1.78 -9.15 4.99
C ILE A 41 -1.62 -9.31 6.50
N ASP A 42 -2.55 -10.01 7.17
CA ASP A 42 -2.51 -10.23 8.62
C ASP A 42 -1.26 -11.02 9.05
N ARG A 43 -0.80 -11.96 8.21
CA ARG A 43 0.46 -12.70 8.40
C ARG A 43 1.72 -11.85 8.20
N GLY A 44 1.56 -10.61 7.75
CA GLY A 44 2.64 -9.64 7.64
C GLY A 44 3.26 -9.56 6.25
N LEU A 45 2.52 -9.88 5.19
CA LEU A 45 2.98 -9.76 3.79
C LEU A 45 3.66 -8.40 3.47
N PHE A 46 3.22 -7.32 4.12
CA PHE A 46 3.74 -5.96 3.92
C PHE A 46 4.60 -5.39 5.07
N ARG A 47 4.98 -6.21 6.07
CA ARG A 47 5.77 -5.78 7.25
C ARG A 47 7.29 -5.73 7.01
N ARG A 48 7.74 -5.20 5.88
CA ARG A 48 9.17 -5.04 5.56
C ARG A 48 9.54 -3.61 5.20
#